data_AF-A0A2N1UJ90-F1
#
_entry.id   AF-A0A2N1UJ90-F1
#
_cell.length_a   1.000
_cell.length_b   1.000
_cell.length_c   1.000
_cell.angle_alpha   90.00
_cell.angle_beta   90.00
_cell.angle_gamma   90.00
#
_symmetry.space_group_name_H-M   'P 1'
#
loop_
_entity.id
_entity.type
_entity.pdbx_description
1 polymer ?
#
loop_
_entity_poly.entity_id
_entity_poly.type
_entity_poly.pdbx_seq_one_letter_code
_entity_poly.pdbx_strand_id
1 'polypeptide(L)'
;MDDPVILIGLDLSIASREVIEILIEDASEQGIFGEIAHANQNRQEILELLLHHPDTPDEVKTYISGILKLPVRTEVRPATEQIHKETRQQNLLQRIQRLSVTERLQLALKGGREIRGILLKDTNKAVMLRVLENQKITEGEIEIIARSRSAPEDALRKITKNREWLKNYAISSALATNPKTPQGIAVTLLGGLKIKDIVLLEKNKNVSELVRSTAKRLVTARKPKQ
;
A
#
# COMPACT_ATOMS: atom_id res chain seq x y z
N MET A 1 26.79 8.54 -7.52
CA MET A 1 26.78 7.07 -7.71
C MET A 1 25.57 6.59 -6.95
N ASP A 2 24.40 6.67 -7.59
CA ASP A 2 23.17 6.15 -7.02
C ASP A 2 23.13 4.67 -7.39
N ASP A 3 23.36 3.80 -6.42
CA ASP A 3 23.15 2.38 -6.60
C ASP A 3 21.70 2.16 -7.03
N PRO A 4 21.44 1.43 -8.12
CA PRO A 4 20.09 1.04 -8.45
C PRO A 4 19.66 0.09 -7.33
N VAL A 5 18.74 0.56 -6.48
CA VAL A 5 18.00 -0.32 -5.58
C VAL A 5 17.40 -1.39 -6.48
N ILE A 6 17.98 -2.58 -6.45
CA ILE A 6 17.43 -3.77 -7.10
C ILE A 6 16.05 -3.92 -6.48
N LEU A 7 15.01 -3.46 -7.17
CA LEU A 7 13.64 -3.81 -6.86
C LEU A 7 13.60 -5.33 -7.05
N ILE A 8 13.74 -6.07 -5.96
CA ILE A 8 13.42 -7.49 -5.95
C ILE A 8 11.91 -7.52 -6.23
N GLY A 9 11.59 -7.73 -7.51
CA GLY A 9 10.23 -7.98 -7.97
C GLY A 9 9.66 -9.15 -7.18
N LEU A 10 8.35 -9.14 -6.98
CA LEU A 10 7.68 -10.32 -6.44
C LEU A 10 7.87 -11.46 -7.43
N ASP A 11 8.57 -12.52 -7.02
CA ASP A 11 8.61 -13.76 -7.79
C ASP A 11 7.34 -14.56 -7.51
N LEU A 12 6.41 -14.50 -8.47
CA LEU A 12 5.13 -15.20 -8.43
C LEU A 12 5.28 -16.72 -8.61
N SER A 13 6.44 -17.21 -9.06
CA SER A 13 6.67 -18.66 -9.22
C SER A 13 6.85 -19.37 -7.87
N ILE A 14 7.42 -18.68 -6.90
CA ILE A 14 7.66 -19.17 -5.53
C ILE A 14 6.60 -18.73 -4.52
N ALA A 15 5.63 -17.91 -4.94
CA ALA A 15 4.55 -17.47 -4.07
C ALA A 15 3.69 -18.67 -3.63
N SER A 16 3.27 -18.67 -2.37
CA SER A 16 2.39 -19.74 -1.87
C SER A 16 1.05 -19.72 -2.59
N ARG A 17 0.36 -20.86 -2.62
CA ARG A 17 -0.96 -20.97 -3.23
C ARG A 17 -1.94 -19.96 -2.62
N GLU A 18 -1.93 -19.81 -1.30
CA GLU A 18 -2.79 -18.86 -0.58
C GLU A 18 -2.53 -17.41 -1.00
N VAL A 19 -1.26 -17.02 -1.19
CA VAL A 19 -0.90 -15.68 -1.70
C VAL A 19 -1.45 -15.46 -3.10
N ILE A 20 -1.30 -16.45 -3.98
CA ILE A 20 -1.79 -16.37 -5.36
C ILE A 20 -3.32 -16.28 -5.39
N GLU A 21 -4.00 -17.08 -4.56
CA GLU A 21 -5.45 -17.08 -4.43
C GLU A 21 -5.97 -15.71 -3.94
N ILE A 22 -5.35 -15.14 -2.91
CA ILE A 22 -5.67 -13.80 -2.42
C ILE A 22 -5.45 -12.73 -3.51
N LEU A 23 -4.37 -12.83 -4.29
CA LEU A 23 -4.10 -11.89 -5.39
C LEU A 23 -5.12 -11.99 -6.52
N ILE A 24 -5.60 -13.20 -6.82
CA ILE A 24 -6.63 -13.46 -7.83
C ILE A 24 -7.99 -12.94 -7.36
N GLU A 25 -8.34 -13.17 -6.10
CA GLU A 25 -9.61 -12.68 -5.56
C GLU A 25 -9.66 -11.15 -5.44
N ASP A 26 -8.54 -10.51 -5.12
CA ASP A 26 -8.42 -9.05 -5.06
C ASP A 26 -8.15 -8.43 -6.45
N ALA A 27 -8.02 -9.26 -7.50
CA ALA A 27 -7.64 -8.83 -8.84
C ALA A 27 -8.68 -7.89 -9.44
N SER A 28 -8.53 -6.59 -9.20
CA SER A 28 -9.29 -5.55 -9.89
C SER A 28 -8.84 -5.34 -11.34
N GLU A 29 -7.76 -6.00 -11.78
CA GLU A 29 -7.17 -5.81 -13.11
C GLU A 29 -6.85 -7.16 -13.78
N GLN A 30 -7.22 -7.28 -15.05
CA GLN A 30 -7.04 -8.47 -15.88
C GLN A 30 -5.56 -8.87 -16.09
N GLY A 31 -4.62 -7.93 -15.93
CA GLY A 31 -3.18 -8.15 -16.17
C GLY A 31 -2.49 -9.09 -15.16
N ILE A 32 -2.96 -9.14 -13.91
CA ILE A 32 -2.35 -9.99 -12.87
C ILE A 32 -2.50 -11.48 -13.21
N PHE A 33 -3.62 -11.87 -13.84
CA PHE A 33 -3.89 -13.24 -14.26
C PHE A 33 -2.84 -13.73 -15.26
N GLY A 34 -2.47 -12.86 -16.21
CA GLY A 34 -1.41 -13.13 -17.17
C GLY A 34 -0.05 -13.31 -16.48
N GLU A 35 0.34 -12.38 -15.60
CA GLU A 35 1.61 -12.47 -14.86
C GLU A 35 1.71 -13.77 -14.05
N ILE A 36 0.63 -14.15 -13.35
CA ILE A 36 0.57 -15.38 -12.56
C ILE A 36 0.69 -16.61 -13.48
N ALA A 37 -0.05 -16.66 -14.58
CA ALA A 37 -0.02 -17.78 -15.52
C ALA A 37 1.39 -17.99 -16.11
N HIS A 38 2.04 -16.91 -16.55
CA HIS A 38 3.39 -16.99 -17.12
C HIS A 38 4.45 -17.39 -16.09
N ALA A 39 4.33 -16.94 -14.84
CA ALA A 39 5.26 -17.29 -13.77
C ALA A 39 5.08 -18.73 -13.25
N ASN A 40 3.91 -19.33 -13.45
CA ASN A 40 3.52 -20.62 -12.87
C ASN A 40 3.32 -21.74 -13.92
N GLN A 41 4.01 -21.67 -15.06
CA GLN A 41 3.89 -22.64 -16.17
C GLN A 41 4.09 -24.11 -15.73
N ASN A 42 4.89 -24.34 -14.69
CA ASN A 42 5.19 -25.69 -14.16
C ASN A 42 4.33 -26.09 -12.95
N ARG A 43 3.39 -25.24 -12.51
CA ARG A 43 2.56 -25.49 -11.32
C ARG A 43 1.11 -25.73 -11.73
N GLN A 44 0.80 -27.00 -12.03
CA GLN A 44 -0.53 -27.42 -12.49
C GLN A 44 -1.65 -26.95 -11.58
N GLU A 45 -1.49 -27.05 -10.26
CA GLU A 45 -2.47 -26.59 -9.26
C GLU A 45 -2.86 -25.09 -9.42
N ILE A 46 -1.91 -24.24 -9.81
CA ILE A 46 -2.12 -22.79 -9.99
C ILE A 46 -2.79 -22.52 -11.34
N LEU A 47 -2.40 -23.26 -12.37
CA LEU A 47 -3.01 -23.15 -13.69
C LEU A 47 -4.48 -23.61 -13.68
N GLU A 48 -4.78 -24.69 -12.96
CA GLU A 48 -6.16 -25.17 -12.74
C GLU A 48 -6.98 -24.13 -11.97
N LEU A 49 -6.42 -23.54 -10.91
CA LEU A 49 -7.05 -22.46 -10.15
C LEU A 49 -7.45 -21.28 -11.06
N LEU A 50 -6.55 -20.84 -11.93
CA LEU A 50 -6.82 -19.75 -12.88
C LEU A 50 -7.88 -20.14 -13.92
N LEU A 51 -7.87 -21.38 -14.43
CA LEU A 51 -8.84 -21.83 -15.43
C LEU A 51 -10.28 -21.81 -14.90
N HIS A 52 -10.47 -22.18 -13.63
CA HIS A 52 -11.78 -22.24 -12.97
C HIS A 52 -12.25 -20.90 -12.39
N HIS A 53 -11.39 -19.89 -12.31
CA HIS A 53 -11.77 -18.60 -11.74
C HIS A 53 -12.67 -17.79 -12.71
N PRO A 54 -13.81 -17.23 -12.24
CA PRO A 54 -14.80 -16.57 -13.10
C PRO A 54 -14.23 -15.39 -13.87
N ASP A 55 -13.38 -14.59 -13.23
CA ASP A 55 -12.84 -13.34 -13.79
C ASP A 55 -11.58 -13.54 -14.63
N THR A 56 -11.13 -14.78 -14.85
CA THR A 56 -9.94 -15.04 -15.67
C THR A 56 -10.22 -14.71 -17.15
N PRO A 57 -9.40 -13.84 -17.78
CA PRO A 57 -9.57 -13.49 -19.20
C PRO A 57 -9.46 -14.69 -20.14
N ASP A 58 -10.20 -14.68 -21.24
CA ASP A 58 -10.24 -15.79 -22.22
C ASP A 58 -8.87 -16.04 -22.87
N GLU A 59 -8.07 -14.99 -23.07
CA GLU A 59 -6.68 -15.09 -23.55
C GLU A 59 -5.83 -15.96 -22.60
N VAL A 60 -5.98 -15.76 -21.30
CA VAL A 60 -5.26 -16.51 -20.26
C VAL A 60 -5.78 -17.95 -20.20
N LYS A 61 -7.09 -18.18 -20.29
CA LYS A 61 -7.68 -19.53 -20.35
C LYS A 61 -7.16 -20.32 -21.56
N THR A 62 -7.06 -19.67 -22.72
CA THR A 62 -6.54 -20.28 -23.95
C THR A 62 -5.08 -20.66 -23.79
N TYR A 63 -4.25 -19.76 -23.24
CA TYR A 63 -2.85 -20.02 -22.94
C TYR A 63 -2.66 -21.22 -21.99
N ILE A 64 -3.41 -21.25 -20.88
CA ILE A 64 -3.36 -22.33 -19.90
C ILE A 64 -3.75 -23.67 -20.51
N SER A 65 -4.80 -23.70 -21.33
CA SER A 65 -5.30 -24.92 -21.96
C SER A 65 -4.30 -25.53 -22.94
N GLY A 66 -3.53 -24.68 -23.64
CA GLY A 66 -2.41 -25.10 -24.46
C GLY A 66 -1.28 -25.77 -23.66
N ILE A 67 -1.04 -25.32 -22.43
CA ILE A 67 -0.04 -25.90 -21.52
C ILE A 67 -0.53 -27.23 -20.92
N LEU A 68 -1.77 -27.25 -20.41
CA LEU A 68 -2.33 -28.39 -19.69
C LEU A 68 -2.83 -29.52 -20.60
N LYS A 69 -2.97 -29.27 -21.91
CA LYS A 69 -3.52 -30.23 -22.89
C LYS A 69 -4.90 -30.79 -22.49
N LEU A 70 -5.74 -29.96 -21.86
CA LEU A 70 -7.09 -30.32 -21.41
C LEU A 70 -8.17 -29.64 -22.29
N PRO A 71 -9.34 -30.27 -22.50
CA PRO A 71 -10.45 -29.65 -23.20
C PRO A 71 -11.14 -28.58 -22.32
N VAL A 72 -11.27 -27.37 -22.83
CA VAL A 72 -11.87 -26.21 -22.14
C VAL A 72 -13.35 -26.48 -21.84
N ARG A 73 -13.74 -26.48 -20.56
CA ARG A 73 -15.15 -26.34 -20.15
C ARG A 73 -15.33 -25.02 -19.41
N THR A 74 -15.99 -24.09 -20.07
CA THR A 74 -16.38 -22.80 -19.52
C THR A 74 -17.69 -22.97 -18.76
N GLU A 75 -17.64 -23.00 -17.43
CA GLU A 75 -18.86 -22.89 -16.62
C GLU A 75 -19.12 -21.40 -16.32
N VAL A 76 -20.28 -20.92 -16.75
CA VAL A 76 -20.79 -19.58 -16.47
C VAL A 76 -21.84 -19.69 -15.36
N ARG A 77 -21.70 -18.95 -14.25
CA ARG A 77 -22.76 -18.78 -13.26
C ARG A 77 -22.85 -17.34 -12.73
N PRO A 78 -24.07 -16.88 -12.38
CA PRO A 78 -24.38 -15.46 -12.27
C PRO A 78 -24.07 -14.87 -10.88
N ALA A 79 -23.85 -13.56 -10.90
CA ALA A 79 -23.48 -12.72 -9.77
C ALA A 79 -24.68 -12.42 -8.84
N THR A 80 -24.45 -12.50 -7.53
CA THR A 80 -25.31 -11.87 -6.50
C THR A 80 -24.42 -11.05 -5.56
N GLU A 81 -24.33 -9.77 -5.88
CA GLU A 81 -23.48 -8.78 -5.22
C GLU A 81 -24.35 -7.89 -4.34
N GLN A 82 -24.18 -7.97 -3.01
CA GLN A 82 -24.26 -6.81 -2.09
C GLN A 82 -24.16 -7.26 -0.62
N ILE A 83 -24.74 -8.39 -0.22
CA ILE A 83 -24.59 -8.93 1.16
C ILE A 83 -23.17 -9.52 1.38
N HIS A 84 -22.47 -9.89 0.30
CA HIS A 84 -21.15 -10.54 0.35
C HIS A 84 -19.98 -9.65 0.82
N LYS A 85 -20.06 -8.32 0.73
CA LYS A 85 -18.85 -7.48 0.80
C LYS A 85 -18.23 -7.39 2.20
N GLU A 86 -19.04 -7.24 3.26
CA GLU A 86 -18.52 -7.13 4.63
C GLU A 86 -17.97 -8.47 5.14
N THR A 87 -18.68 -9.58 4.88
CA THR A 87 -18.20 -10.94 5.18
C THR A 87 -16.93 -11.28 4.41
N ARG A 88 -16.84 -10.87 3.14
CA ARG A 88 -15.64 -11.04 2.30
C ARG A 88 -14.44 -10.28 2.87
N GLN A 89 -14.63 -9.04 3.31
CA GLN A 89 -13.55 -8.25 3.92
C GLN A 89 -13.08 -8.82 5.26
N GLN A 90 -14.01 -9.30 6.11
CA GLN A 90 -13.63 -9.98 7.36
C GLN A 90 -12.86 -11.28 7.09
N ASN A 91 -13.27 -12.05 6.08
CA ASN A 91 -12.54 -13.25 5.64
C ASN A 91 -11.16 -12.90 5.09
N LEU A 92 -11.01 -11.85 4.29
CA LEU A 92 -9.73 -11.42 3.74
C LEU A 92 -8.75 -10.99 4.84
N LEU A 93 -9.20 -10.21 5.81
CA LEU A 93 -8.38 -9.82 6.97
C LEU A 93 -7.87 -11.04 7.73
N GLN A 94 -8.76 -11.98 8.04
CA GLN A 94 -8.39 -13.20 8.77
C GLN A 94 -7.38 -14.06 7.99
N ARG A 95 -7.54 -14.19 6.67
CA ARG A 95 -6.60 -14.90 5.81
C ARG A 95 -5.23 -14.23 5.79
N ILE A 96 -5.18 -12.91 5.56
CA ILE A 96 -3.92 -12.16 5.57
C ILE A 96 -3.21 -12.25 6.93
N GLN A 97 -3.94 -12.24 8.04
CA GLN A 97 -3.36 -12.35 9.38
C GLN A 97 -2.74 -13.73 9.65
N ARG A 98 -3.21 -14.79 8.98
CA ARG A 98 -2.65 -16.16 9.10
C ARG A 98 -1.38 -16.34 8.26
N LEU A 99 -1.13 -15.47 7.29
CA LEU A 99 0.06 -15.52 6.44
C LEU A 99 1.33 -15.24 7.24
N SER A 100 2.41 -15.89 6.82
CA SER A 100 3.75 -15.56 7.27
C SER A 100 4.12 -14.12 6.91
N VAL A 101 5.16 -13.59 7.57
CA VAL A 101 5.68 -12.24 7.26
C VAL A 101 6.15 -12.17 5.81
N THR A 102 6.78 -13.22 5.29
CA THR A 102 7.26 -13.30 3.91
C THR A 102 6.11 -13.20 2.91
N GLU A 103 5.03 -13.94 3.13
CA GLU A 103 3.84 -13.91 2.27
C GLU A 103 3.14 -12.55 2.31
N ARG A 104 3.06 -11.92 3.49
CA ARG A 104 2.54 -10.54 3.59
C ARG A 104 3.43 -9.51 2.89
N LEU A 105 4.75 -9.68 2.92
CA LEU A 105 5.68 -8.87 2.14
C LEU A 105 5.47 -9.05 0.63
N GLN A 106 5.15 -10.28 0.20
CA GLN A 106 4.81 -10.58 -1.18
C GLN A 106 3.50 -9.89 -1.59
N LEU A 107 2.46 -9.93 -0.75
CA LEU A 107 1.20 -9.24 -1.00
C LEU A 107 1.35 -7.71 -1.00
N ALA A 108 2.20 -7.15 -0.14
CA ALA A 108 2.40 -5.70 0.00
C ALA A 108 2.81 -5.01 -1.32
N LEU A 109 3.89 -5.51 -1.94
CA LEU A 109 3.82 -6.04 -3.29
C LEU A 109 2.92 -5.46 -4.40
N LYS A 110 2.02 -6.39 -4.75
CA LYS A 110 1.17 -6.45 -5.92
C LYS A 110 -0.31 -6.39 -5.55
N GLY A 111 -0.61 -6.46 -4.25
CA GLY A 111 -1.97 -6.36 -3.73
C GLY A 111 -2.65 -5.06 -4.15
N GLY A 112 -3.94 -5.17 -4.42
CA GLY A 112 -4.84 -4.07 -4.70
C GLY A 112 -5.20 -3.29 -3.44
N ARG A 113 -6.23 -2.46 -3.57
CA ARG A 113 -6.56 -1.44 -2.57
C ARG A 113 -6.98 -2.05 -1.22
N GLU A 114 -7.75 -3.14 -1.23
CA GLU A 114 -8.24 -3.76 0.01
C GLU A 114 -7.09 -4.41 0.79
N ILE A 115 -6.25 -5.18 0.10
CA ILE A 115 -5.03 -5.78 0.67
C ILE A 115 -4.12 -4.71 1.26
N ARG A 116 -3.82 -3.64 0.52
CA ARG A 116 -2.98 -2.54 1.02
C ARG A 116 -3.59 -1.87 2.24
N GLY A 117 -4.89 -1.61 2.24
CA GLY A 117 -5.59 -1.03 3.40
C GLY A 117 -5.41 -1.84 4.69
N ILE A 118 -5.36 -3.17 4.56
CA ILE A 118 -5.08 -4.09 5.66
C ILE A 118 -3.59 -4.03 6.05
N LEU A 119 -2.68 -4.20 5.08
CA LEU A 119 -1.24 -4.27 5.31
C LEU A 119 -0.61 -2.94 5.77
N LEU A 120 -1.26 -1.80 5.51
CA LEU A 120 -0.86 -0.49 6.06
C LEU A 120 -1.02 -0.38 7.57
N LYS A 121 -1.82 -1.25 8.18
CA LYS A 121 -2.03 -1.33 9.64
C LYS A 121 -1.30 -2.52 10.26
N ASP A 122 -0.44 -3.17 9.49
CA ASP A 122 0.29 -4.36 9.93
C ASP A 122 1.19 -4.07 11.14
N THR A 123 1.29 -5.03 12.05
CA THR A 123 2.15 -4.94 13.24
C THR A 123 3.63 -5.01 12.88
N ASN A 124 3.98 -5.64 11.76
CA ASN A 124 5.33 -5.75 11.27
C ASN A 124 5.69 -4.53 10.41
N LYS A 125 6.70 -3.76 10.87
CA LYS A 125 7.18 -2.57 10.16
C LYS A 125 7.69 -2.85 8.75
N ALA A 126 8.29 -4.02 8.49
CA ALA A 126 8.82 -4.37 7.18
C ALA A 126 7.70 -4.50 6.14
N VAL A 127 6.56 -5.10 6.54
CA VAL A 127 5.37 -5.20 5.70
C VAL A 127 4.86 -3.81 5.33
N MET A 128 4.69 -2.94 6.32
CA MET A 128 4.25 -1.56 6.08
C MET A 128 5.20 -0.78 5.15
N LEU A 129 6.51 -0.91 5.36
CA LEU A 129 7.52 -0.29 4.49
C LEU A 129 7.48 -0.84 3.06
N ARG A 130 7.12 -2.11 2.89
CA ARG A 130 6.97 -2.76 1.60
C ARG A 130 5.72 -2.28 0.87
N VAL A 131 4.63 -2.01 1.58
CA VAL A 131 3.42 -1.43 0.97
C VAL A 131 3.71 -0.06 0.36
N LEU A 132 4.59 0.75 0.99
CA LEU A 132 5.04 2.03 0.45
C LEU A 132 5.83 1.93 -0.87
N GLU A 133 6.26 0.72 -1.28
CA GLU A 133 6.92 0.46 -2.56
C GLU A 133 5.97 -0.06 -3.63
N ASN A 134 4.70 -0.28 -3.27
CA ASN A 134 3.70 -0.73 -4.22
C ASN A 134 3.46 0.38 -5.26
N GLN A 135 3.56 0.03 -6.53
CA GLN A 135 3.41 0.96 -7.66
C GLN A 135 2.02 1.61 -7.72
N LYS A 136 1.03 0.98 -7.10
CA LYS A 136 -0.38 1.41 -7.10
C LYS A 136 -0.76 2.19 -5.84
N ILE A 137 0.21 2.54 -5.00
CA ILE A 137 -0.09 3.31 -3.78
C ILE A 137 -0.56 4.72 -4.14
N THR A 138 -1.64 5.15 -3.51
CA THR A 138 -2.27 6.45 -3.76
C THR A 138 -1.84 7.48 -2.73
N GLU A 139 -1.86 8.76 -3.10
CA GLU A 139 -1.56 9.86 -2.16
C GLU A 139 -2.50 9.88 -0.95
N GLY A 140 -3.76 9.47 -1.12
CA GLY A 140 -4.72 9.35 -0.01
C GLY A 140 -4.30 8.29 1.02
N GLU A 141 -3.78 7.15 0.55
CA GLU A 141 -3.21 6.11 1.43
C GLU A 141 -1.96 6.64 2.16
N ILE A 142 -1.10 7.39 1.46
CA ILE A 142 0.09 8.03 2.05
C ILE A 142 -0.31 9.05 3.13
N GLU A 143 -1.31 9.88 2.88
CA GLU A 143 -1.80 10.86 3.84
C GLU A 143 -2.29 10.20 5.13
N ILE A 144 -3.03 9.10 5.02
CA ILE A 144 -3.52 8.32 6.17
C ILE A 144 -2.34 7.85 7.04
N ILE A 145 -1.28 7.33 6.43
CA ILE A 145 -0.08 6.88 7.14
C ILE A 145 0.65 8.07 7.77
N ALA A 146 0.84 9.15 7.02
CA ALA A 146 1.50 10.37 7.48
C ALA A 146 0.80 10.98 8.69
N ARG A 147 -0.52 10.85 8.79
CA ARG A 147 -1.33 11.33 9.93
C ARG A 147 -1.34 10.34 11.10
N SER A 148 -1.03 9.07 10.85
CA SER A 148 -1.17 8.01 11.84
C SER A 148 -0.13 8.11 12.96
N ARG A 149 -0.60 8.12 14.21
CA ARG A 149 0.26 8.07 15.41
C ARG A 149 0.87 6.68 15.63
N SER A 150 0.34 5.64 15.00
CA SER A 150 0.90 4.29 15.08
C SER A 150 2.02 4.06 14.05
N ALA A 151 2.14 4.91 13.03
CA ALA A 151 3.13 4.75 11.97
C ALA A 151 4.57 4.69 12.53
N PRO A 152 5.44 3.78 12.06
CA PRO A 152 6.83 3.74 12.45
C PRO A 152 7.60 4.92 11.84
N GLU A 153 8.62 5.40 12.54
CA GLU A 153 9.45 6.52 12.09
C GLU A 153 10.08 6.25 10.71
N ASP A 154 10.51 5.00 10.45
CA ASP A 154 11.07 4.57 9.17
C ASP A 154 10.10 4.80 8.00
N ALA A 155 8.80 4.57 8.21
CA ALA A 155 7.78 4.79 7.18
C ALA A 155 7.62 6.29 6.91
N LEU A 156 7.55 7.12 7.97
CA LEU A 156 7.47 8.58 7.82
C LEU A 156 8.71 9.13 7.11
N ARG A 157 9.91 8.64 7.44
CA ARG A 157 11.15 8.98 6.73
C ARG A 157 11.08 8.60 5.26
N LYS A 158 10.59 7.40 4.94
CA LYS A 158 10.43 6.96 3.55
C LYS A 158 9.48 7.86 2.78
N ILE A 159 8.36 8.25 3.38
CA ILE A 159 7.42 9.20 2.79
C ILE A 159 8.11 10.55 2.51
N THR A 160 8.87 11.06 3.48
CA THR A 160 9.56 12.37 3.34
C THR A 160 10.67 12.39 2.29
N LYS A 161 11.20 11.22 1.90
CA LYS A 161 12.20 11.13 0.82
C LYS A 161 11.56 11.25 -0.56
N ASN A 162 10.26 10.98 -0.70
CA ASN A 162 9.55 11.09 -1.97
C ASN A 162 9.07 12.53 -2.18
N ARG A 163 9.72 13.24 -3.11
CA ARG A 163 9.41 14.64 -3.43
C ARG A 163 8.02 14.83 -4.02
N GLU A 164 7.51 13.85 -4.78
CA GLU A 164 6.18 13.94 -5.37
C GLU A 164 5.10 13.96 -4.29
N TRP A 165 5.20 13.07 -3.28
CA TRP A 165 4.27 13.07 -2.15
C TRP A 165 4.35 14.34 -1.31
N LEU A 166 5.53 14.96 -1.17
CA LEU A 166 5.68 16.22 -0.43
C LEU A 166 5.04 17.43 -1.13
N LYS A 167 4.83 17.39 -2.46
CA LYS A 167 4.08 18.45 -3.16
C LYS A 167 2.62 18.51 -2.69
N ASN A 168 2.06 17.37 -2.27
CA ASN A 168 0.73 17.34 -1.70
C ASN A 168 0.74 18.00 -0.30
N TYR A 169 0.00 19.11 -0.20
CA TYR A 169 -0.12 19.88 1.03
C TYR A 169 -0.63 19.06 2.20
N ALA A 170 -1.60 18.16 1.98
CA ALA A 170 -2.19 17.35 3.03
C ALA A 170 -1.17 16.39 3.64
N ILE A 171 -0.33 15.77 2.79
CA ILE A 171 0.76 14.89 3.24
C ILE A 171 1.81 15.68 4.02
N SER A 172 2.28 16.81 3.48
CA SER A 172 3.27 17.66 4.15
C SER A 172 2.78 18.19 5.51
N SER A 173 1.52 18.61 5.59
CA SER A 173 0.88 19.05 6.84
C SER A 173 0.70 17.89 7.83
N ALA A 174 0.29 16.71 7.36
CA ALA A 174 0.17 15.51 8.19
C ALA A 174 1.52 15.10 8.79
N LEU A 175 2.60 15.11 7.98
CA LEU A 175 3.95 14.81 8.46
C LEU A 175 4.44 15.83 9.49
N ALA A 176 4.24 17.12 9.25
CA ALA A 176 4.65 18.18 10.19
C ALA A 176 3.90 18.14 11.54
N THR A 177 2.67 17.63 11.54
CA THR A 177 1.81 17.52 12.73
C THR A 177 1.97 16.19 13.47
N ASN A 178 2.65 15.20 12.88
CA ASN A 178 2.78 13.87 13.48
C ASN A 178 3.91 13.83 14.54
N PRO A 179 3.63 13.37 15.79
CA PRO A 179 4.63 13.25 16.86
C PRO A 179 5.83 12.37 16.51
N LYS A 180 5.64 11.36 15.65
CA LYS A 180 6.68 10.39 15.28
C LYS A 180 7.51 10.82 14.09
N THR A 181 7.16 11.92 13.43
CA THR A 181 8.02 12.48 12.38
C THR A 181 9.30 13.00 13.03
N PRO A 182 10.48 12.63 12.51
CA PRO A 182 11.75 13.16 13.03
C PRO A 182 11.73 14.68 13.09
N GLN A 183 12.07 15.25 14.25
CA GLN A 183 11.84 16.68 14.53
C GLN A 183 12.50 17.59 13.51
N GLY A 184 13.71 17.26 13.04
CA GLY A 184 14.40 18.03 12.02
C GLY A 184 13.62 18.10 10.70
N ILE A 185 13.01 16.99 10.28
CA ILE A 185 12.19 16.94 9.07
C ILE A 185 10.90 17.74 9.27
N ALA A 186 10.23 17.57 10.40
CA ALA A 186 9.01 18.30 10.73
C ALA A 186 9.26 19.83 10.72
N VAL A 187 10.38 20.29 11.28
CA VAL A 187 10.79 21.70 11.26
C VAL A 187 10.98 22.23 9.83
N THR A 188 11.64 21.47 8.95
CA THR A 188 11.82 21.86 7.55
C THR A 188 10.48 22.01 6.84
N LEU A 189 9.53 21.09 7.08
CA LEU A 189 8.21 21.12 6.46
C LEU A 189 7.38 22.34 6.86
N LEU A 190 7.60 22.92 8.06
CA LEU A 190 6.90 24.15 8.50
C LEU A 190 7.06 25.31 7.52
N GLY A 191 8.19 25.38 6.80
CA GLY A 191 8.44 26.42 5.82
C GLY A 191 7.41 26.44 4.69
N GLY A 192 6.90 25.28 4.28
CA GLY A 192 5.89 25.15 3.23
C GLY A 192 4.44 25.28 3.69
N LEU A 193 4.18 25.36 4.99
CA LEU A 193 2.81 25.39 5.52
C LEU A 193 2.19 26.78 5.49
N LYS A 194 0.86 26.82 5.39
CA LYS A 194 0.06 28.05 5.48
C LYS A 194 0.10 28.59 6.91
N ILE A 195 0.03 29.92 7.05
CA ILE A 195 0.11 30.59 8.36
C ILE A 195 -0.93 30.08 9.36
N LYS A 196 -2.15 29.78 8.90
CA LYS A 196 -3.24 29.25 9.74
C LYS A 196 -2.86 27.94 10.43
N ASP A 197 -2.19 27.04 9.69
CA ASP A 197 -1.82 25.72 10.20
C ASP A 197 -0.59 25.80 11.12
N ILE A 198 0.33 26.74 10.86
CA ILE A 198 1.47 27.00 11.74
C ILE A 198 0.98 27.55 13.10
N VAL A 199 -0.02 28.43 13.10
CA VAL A 199 -0.65 28.93 14.34
C VAL A 199 -1.30 27.79 15.14
N LEU A 200 -1.91 26.82 14.46
CA LEU A 200 -2.47 25.64 15.11
C LEU A 200 -1.37 24.75 15.70
N LEU A 201 -0.27 24.57 14.96
CA LEU A 201 0.90 23.79 15.38
C LEU A 201 1.60 24.36 16.61
N GLU A 202 1.74 25.68 16.70
CA GLU A 202 2.30 26.37 17.89
C GLU A 202 1.59 25.93 19.19
N LYS A 203 0.27 25.77 19.14
CA LYS A 203 -0.57 25.41 20.30
C LYS A 203 -0.71 23.89 20.50
N ASN A 204 -0.23 23.08 19.56
CA ASN A 204 -0.48 21.65 19.55
C ASN A 204 0.52 20.89 20.44
N LYS A 205 0.07 20.47 21.63
CA LYS A 205 0.90 19.70 22.57
C LYS A 205 1.29 18.29 22.09
N ASN A 206 0.71 17.82 20.99
CA ASN A 206 1.06 16.52 20.42
C ASN A 206 2.35 16.55 19.58
N VAL A 207 2.88 17.73 19.24
CA VAL A 207 4.17 17.83 18.50
C VAL A 207 5.32 18.19 19.46
N SER A 208 6.54 17.88 19.03
CA SER A 208 7.75 18.18 19.82
C SER A 208 7.89 19.67 20.15
N GLU A 209 8.55 19.98 21.26
CA GLU A 209 8.81 21.36 21.69
C GLU A 209 9.61 22.15 20.65
N LEU A 210 10.55 21.50 19.95
CA LEU A 210 11.32 22.13 18.88
C LEU A 210 10.43 22.58 17.70
N VAL A 211 9.46 21.74 17.30
CA VAL A 211 8.49 22.07 16.25
C VAL A 211 7.59 23.21 16.71
N ARG A 212 7.11 23.20 17.95
CA ARG A 212 6.26 24.29 18.49
C ARG A 212 7.00 25.62 18.58
N SER A 213 8.20 25.64 19.14
CA SER A 213 9.00 26.85 19.27
C SER A 213 9.38 27.44 17.91
N THR A 214 9.68 26.58 16.92
CA THR A 214 9.93 27.02 15.55
C THR A 214 8.68 27.56 14.86
N ALA A 215 7.53 26.90 15.05
CA ALA A 215 6.25 27.38 14.56
C ALA A 215 5.90 28.76 15.12
N LYS A 216 6.08 28.96 16.44
CA LYS A 216 5.90 30.27 17.10
C LYS A 216 6.74 31.37 16.46
N ARG A 217 8.04 31.10 16.26
CA ARG A 217 8.96 32.04 15.59
C ARG A 217 8.50 32.38 14.17
N LEU A 218 8.06 31.39 13.40
CA LEU A 218 7.53 31.59 12.05
C LEU A 218 6.24 32.41 12.04
N VAL A 219 5.34 32.20 13.00
CA VAL A 219 4.12 33.01 13.15
C VAL A 219 4.45 34.46 13.40
N THR A 220 5.37 34.76 14.32
CA THR A 220 5.81 36.14 14.60
C THR A 220 6.50 36.78 13.40
N ALA A 221 7.31 36.02 12.64
CA ALA A 221 7.99 36.55 11.46
C ALA A 221 7.05 36.81 10.27
N ARG A 222 6.01 35.99 10.10
CA ARG A 222 5.05 36.07 8.97
C ARG A 222 3.84 36.95 9.25
N LYS A 223 3.48 37.17 10.52
CA LYS A 223 2.50 38.20 10.86
C LYS A 223 3.20 39.55 10.76
N PRO A 224 2.77 40.46 9.87
CA PRO A 224 3.31 41.81 9.86
C PRO A 224 3.04 42.44 11.24
N LYS A 225 4.02 43.19 11.77
CA LYS A 225 3.78 44.10 12.89
C LYS A 225 2.66 45.05 12.44
N GLN A 226 1.49 44.97 13.10
CA GLN A 226 0.52 46.06 13.08
C GLN A 226 1.06 47.20 13.94
#